data_AF-A0A329S2F3-F1
#
_entry.id   AF-A0A329S2F3-F1
#
_cell.length_a   1.000
_cell.length_b   1.000
_cell.length_c   1.000
_cell.angle_alpha   90.00
_cell.angle_beta   90.00
_cell.angle_gamma   90.00
#
_symmetry.space_group_name_H-M   'P 1'
#
loop_
_entity.id
_entity.type
_entity.pdbx_description
1 polymer ?
#
loop_
_entity_poly.entity_id
_entity_poly.type
_entity_poly.pdbx_seq_one_letter_code
_entity_poly.pdbx_strand_id
1 'polypeptide(L)' 'MVNALQDPLTLQESMTHPDAEQECQAINAELDSLRHNSTYEEMYLPANVCPVQTKWVFRRKTLAYESLEK' A
#
# COMPACT_ATOMS: atom_id res chain seq x y z
N MET A 1 -7.76 20.41 -2.16
CA MET A 1 -6.40 20.03 -1.73
C MET A 1 -6.57 19.07 -0.57
N VAL A 2 -6.42 17.77 -0.82
CA VAL A 2 -6.63 16.73 0.20
C VAL A 2 -5.45 16.76 1.18
N ASN A 3 -5.73 16.71 2.49
CA ASN A 3 -4.71 16.78 3.54
C ASN A 3 -3.82 15.52 3.51
N ALA A 4 -2.82 15.52 2.64
CA ALA A 4 -1.72 14.56 2.60
C ALA A 4 -0.72 14.74 3.77
N LEU A 5 -0.98 15.68 4.69
CA LEU A 5 -0.09 16.03 5.81
C LEU A 5 -0.05 14.95 6.91
N GLN A 6 -0.87 13.91 6.81
CA GLN A 6 -1.09 12.95 7.87
C GLN A 6 -1.11 11.51 7.36
N ASP A 7 -0.90 11.29 6.06
CA ASP A 7 -0.69 9.95 5.52
C ASP A 7 0.77 9.56 5.75
N PRO A 8 1.04 8.33 6.19
CA PRO A 8 2.41 7.87 6.38
C PRO A 8 3.12 7.84 5.01
N LEU A 9 4.33 8.41 4.96
CA LEU A 9 5.14 8.43 3.75
C LEU A 9 5.97 7.16 3.62
N THR A 10 6.14 6.44 4.73
CA THR A 10 6.89 5.19 4.82
C THR A 10 6.08 4.12 5.53
N LEU A 11 6.40 2.86 5.24
CA LEU A 11 5.83 1.73 5.96
C LEU A 11 6.09 1.85 7.47
N GLN A 12 7.29 2.29 7.86
CA GLN A 12 7.64 2.43 9.27
C GLN A 12 6.74 3.46 9.98
N GLU A 13 6.43 4.60 9.34
CA GLU A 13 5.49 5.57 9.89
C GLU A 13 4.08 4.97 10.03
N SER A 14 3.61 4.25 9.00
CA SER A 14 2.34 3.49 9.05
C SER A 14 2.29 2.57 10.28
N MET A 15 3.37 1.83 10.49
CA MET A 15 3.54 0.86 11.57
C MET A 15 3.66 1.47 12.97
N THR A 16 3.85 2.78 13.09
CA THR A 16 3.88 3.48 14.39
C THR A 16 2.51 3.96 14.85
N HIS A 17 1.49 3.88 13.99
CA HIS A 17 0.14 4.32 14.34
C HIS A 17 -0.63 3.27 15.16
N PRO A 18 -1.64 3.68 15.95
CA PRO A 18 -2.47 2.75 16.71
C PRO A 18 -3.13 1.67 15.86
N ASP A 19 -3.38 1.98 14.59
CA ASP A 19 -4.08 1.12 13.65
C ASP A 19 -3.13 0.17 12.88
N ALA A 20 -1.83 0.17 13.22
CA ALA A 20 -0.79 -0.57 12.51
C ALA A 20 -1.06 -2.08 12.40
N GLU A 21 -1.71 -2.68 13.40
CA GLU A 21 -2.09 -4.09 13.35
C GLU A 21 -3.13 -4.37 12.26
N GLN A 22 -4.14 -3.51 12.13
CA GLN A 22 -5.14 -3.63 11.07
C GLN A 22 -4.54 -3.31 9.70
N GLU A 23 -3.62 -2.33 9.62
CA GLU A 23 -2.89 -2.04 8.39
C GLU A 23 -2.03 -3.21 7.93
N CYS A 24 -1.34 -3.90 8.84
CA CYS A 24 -0.63 -5.14 8.52
C CYS A 24 -1.53 -6.23 7.97
N GLN A 25 -2.68 -6.44 8.63
CA GLN A 25 -3.64 -7.45 8.18
C GLN A 25 -4.19 -7.12 6.79
N ALA A 26 -4.49 -5.85 6.53
CA ALA A 26 -4.93 -5.38 5.22
C ALA A 26 -3.85 -5.56 4.14
N ILE A 27 -2.59 -5.18 4.43
CA ILE A 27 -1.46 -5.38 3.50
C ILE A 27 -1.30 -6.86 3.17
N ASN A 28 -1.34 -7.74 4.17
CA ASN A 28 -1.24 -9.18 3.95
C ASN A 28 -2.42 -9.71 3.12
N ALA A 29 -3.65 -9.26 3.39
CA ALA A 29 -4.82 -9.66 2.62
C ALA A 29 -4.74 -9.22 1.15
N GLU A 30 -4.23 -8.02 0.87
CA GLU A 30 -3.98 -7.55 -0.50
C GLU A 30 -2.89 -8.38 -1.18
N LEU A 31 -1.77 -8.65 -0.50
CA LEU A 31 -0.70 -9.51 -1.04
C LEU A 31 -1.21 -10.92 -1.34
N ASP A 32 -2.02 -11.49 -0.45
CA ASP A 32 -2.64 -12.81 -0.64
C ASP A 32 -3.61 -12.81 -1.83
N SER A 33 -4.40 -11.75 -2.00
CA SER A 33 -5.28 -11.55 -3.17
C SER A 33 -4.49 -11.49 -4.48
N LEU A 34 -3.38 -10.73 -4.50
CA LEU A 34 -2.51 -10.63 -5.67
C LEU A 34 -1.88 -11.99 -6.05
N ARG A 35 -1.47 -12.78 -5.04
CA ARG A 35 -0.97 -14.15 -5.24
C ARG A 35 -2.07 -15.07 -5.74
N HIS A 36 -3.25 -15.03 -5.11
CA HIS A 36 -4.40 -15.86 -5.49
C HIS A 36 -4.81 -15.62 -6.95
N ASN A 37 -4.85 -14.35 -7.36
CA ASN A 37 -5.20 -13.95 -8.72
C ASN A 37 -4.05 -14.12 -9.72
N SER A 38 -2.88 -14.62 -9.30
CA SER A 38 -1.66 -14.73 -10.11
C SER A 38 -1.34 -13.44 -10.89
N THR A 39 -1.66 -12.29 -10.28
CA THR A 39 -1.51 -10.97 -10.91
C THR A 39 -0.07 -10.46 -10.77
N TYR A 40 0.63 -10.89 -9.72
CA TYR A 40 2.02 -10.56 -9.46
C TYR A 40 2.84 -11.83 -9.19
N GLU A 41 4.01 -11.90 -9.81
CA GLU A 41 5.05 -12.89 -9.51
C GLU A 41 6.27 -12.17 -8.92
N GLU A 42 6.83 -12.70 -7.83
CA GLU A 42 8.08 -12.21 -7.29
C GLU A 42 9.23 -12.56 -8.25
N MET A 43 9.80 -11.54 -8.87
CA MET A 43 10.94 -11.72 -9.78
C MET A 43 12.16 -10.94 -9.29
N TYR A 44 13.33 -11.54 -9.45
CA TYR A 44 14.58 -10.80 -9.30
C TYR A 44 14.72 -9.81 -10.46
N LEU A 45 15.31 -8.64 -10.17
CA LEU A 45 15.62 -7.68 -11.21
C LEU A 45 16.64 -8.30 -12.18
N PRO A 46 16.28 -8.51 -13.47
CA PRO A 46 17.23 -9.05 -14.44
C PRO A 46 18.42 -8.10 -14.64
N ALA A 47 19.59 -8.68 -14.91
CA ALA A 47 20.80 -7.91 -15.15
C ALA A 47 20.62 -6.96 -16.35
N ASN A 48 21.16 -5.74 -16.23
CA ASN A 48 21.14 -4.70 -17.27
C ASN A 48 19.75 -4.15 -17.64
N VAL A 49 18.75 -4.28 -16.76
CA VAL A 49 17.43 -3.66 -16.95
C VAL A 49 17.27 -2.47 -15.99
N CYS A 50 16.76 -1.35 -16.51
CA CYS A 50 16.28 -0.24 -15.70
C CYS A 50 14.80 -0.47 -15.39
N PRO A 51 14.44 -0.94 -14.19
CA PRO A 51 13.04 -1.17 -13.86
C PRO A 51 12.29 0.15 -13.78
N VAL A 52 10.99 0.12 -14.07
CA VAL A 52 10.11 1.24 -13.75
C VAL A 52 10.11 1.40 -12.23
N GLN A 53 10.51 2.57 -11.76
CA GLN A 53 10.48 2.86 -10.33
C GLN A 53 9.04 2.78 -9.84
N THR A 54 8.79 1.87 -8.91
CA THR A 54 7.50 1.74 -8.23
C THR A 54 7.64 2.28 -6.81
N LYS A 55 6.70 3.12 -6.38
CA LYS A 55 6.64 3.66 -5.02
C LYS A 55 5.35 3.22 -4.37
N TRP A 56 5.44 2.63 -3.18
CA TRP A 56 4.29 2.39 -2.33
C TRP A 56 3.75 3.71 -1.79
N VAL A 57 2.45 3.91 -1.95
CA VAL A 57 1.74 5.07 -1.42
C VAL A 57 0.76 4.56 -0.38
N PHE A 58 1.01 4.90 0.88
CA PHE A 58 0.10 4.59 1.97
C PHE A 58 -0.91 5.73 2.08
N ARG A 59 -2.19 5.38 2.16
CA ARG A 59 -3.27 6.36 2.34
C ARG A 59 -4.29 5.82 3.31
N ARG A 60 -4.71 6.65 4.26
CA ARG A 60 -5.78 6.30 5.19
C ARG A 60 -7.13 6.65 4.54
N LYS A 61 -7.99 5.64 4.39
CA LYS A 61 -9.39 5.88 4.00
C LYS A 61 -10.13 6.43 5.22
N THR A 62 -10.59 7.67 5.16
CA THR A 62 -11.48 8.27 6.18
C THR A 62 -12.93 8.15 5.73
N LEU A 63 -13.91 8.26 6.64
CA LEU A 63 -15.34 8.17 6.31
C LEU A 63 -15.80 9.11 5.17
N ALA A 64 -15.11 10.25 5.00
CA ALA A 64 -15.33 11.16 3.88
C ALA A 64 -14.86 10.58 2.52
N TYR A 65 -13.86 9.71 2.52
CA TYR A 65 -13.36 9.01 1.34
C TYR A 65 -14.33 7.92 0.86
N GLU A 66 -14.94 7.17 1.78
CA GLU A 66 -15.99 6.17 1.46
C GLU A 66 -17.22 6.78 0.79
N SER A 67 -17.48 8.07 1.01
CA SER A 67 -18.60 8.79 0.39
C SER A 67 -18.31 9.25 -1.05
N LEU A 68 -17.07 9.09 -1.55
CA LEU A 68 -16.64 9.46 -2.90
C LEU A 68 -16.52 8.27 -3.86
N GLU A 69 -16.50 7.03 -3.35
CA GLU A 69 -16.47 5.80 -4.15
C GLU A 69 -17.88 5.21 -4.41
N LYS A 70 -18.95 5.98 -4.14
CA LYS A 70 -20.35 5.61 -4.43
C LYS A 70 -20.90 6.25 -5.70
#